data_AF-G5QV39-F1
#
_entry.id   AF-G5QV39-F1
#
_cell.length_a   1.000
_cell.length_b   1.000
_cell.length_c   1.000
_cell.angle_alpha   90.00
_cell.angle_beta   90.00
_cell.angle_gamma   90.00
#
_symmetry.space_group_name_H-M   'P 1'
#
loop_
_entity.id
_entity.type
_entity.pdbx_description
1 polymer ?
#
loop_
_entity_poly.entity_id
_entity_poly.type
_entity_poly.pdbx_seq_one_letter_code
_entity_poly.pdbx_strand_id
1 'polypeptide(L)'
;MANSNMQATDAVAQDTASASGEFDALLNQAFRPKTTQAAKAVEAAVQTLAQQALANTITVSDDAYKSISAIIAQIDFKLTEQIKLILQHPDWQKLESSWRGMEHLVYNTETDEKLKIRFMNLSKDELRRNMKRYKGIAWDQSPMFKKLYEAEYGQLGGEPYGCIIADYYFDHTPPDVDLLGSIAKVAASAHAPFIAGASPSVLQMDSWQELANPRDLTKIVTQNLEYAPWNSLRASEDSRYIGLTMPRFLARLPYGAKTNPVDEFDFEEDADGSDHTKYVWSNAAYAMGVNINRSFKHYGWCTLIRGVESGGAVENLPCHTFPTDDGGVDMKCPTEIAISDRREAELAKNGFIPLIHRKNSDYAAFIGAQSLQKPQEYYDPDATANANLSARLPYLFACSRFAHFLKCIVRDKIGSFKEREDMQRWLNEWIMNYVDADPVNSSQETKARRPLAAAEVVVEEVEGNPGYYDAKFFLRPHFQLEGLTGSLRLVTKLPSVKQGNA
;
A
#
# COMPACT_ATOMS: atom_id res chain seq x y z
N MET A 1 -13.06 -40.36 69.60
CA MET A 1 -11.63 -40.30 69.25
C MET A 1 -11.37 -38.93 68.66
N ALA A 2 -10.90 -38.02 69.52
CA ALA A 2 -10.50 -36.66 69.19
C ALA A 2 -9.01 -36.56 69.51
N ASN A 3 -8.21 -36.12 68.54
CA ASN A 3 -6.87 -35.52 68.65
C ASN A 3 -6.00 -35.92 67.45
N SER A 4 -6.06 -35.14 66.37
CA SER A 4 -4.98 -35.10 65.37
C SER A 4 -4.98 -33.83 64.50
N ASN A 5 -5.62 -32.72 64.94
CA ASN A 5 -5.74 -31.50 64.13
C ASN A 5 -5.27 -30.21 64.84
N MET A 6 -4.43 -30.29 65.87
CA MET A 6 -3.91 -29.11 66.59
C MET A 6 -2.37 -28.93 66.50
N GLN A 7 -1.65 -29.69 65.66
CA GLN A 7 -0.18 -29.59 65.59
C GLN A 7 0.39 -28.93 64.32
N ALA A 8 -0.45 -28.56 63.34
CA ALA A 8 0.02 -27.93 62.10
C ALA A 8 -0.09 -26.38 62.10
N THR A 9 -0.77 -25.78 63.08
CA THR A 9 -0.98 -24.32 63.16
C THR A 9 0.01 -23.60 64.09
N ASP A 10 0.74 -24.30 64.96
CA ASP A 10 1.68 -23.67 65.90
C ASP A 10 3.09 -23.46 65.32
N ALA A 11 3.47 -24.18 64.26
CA ALA A 11 4.81 -24.04 63.66
C ALA A 11 4.97 -22.76 62.80
N VAL A 12 3.88 -22.19 62.30
CA VAL A 12 3.91 -20.94 61.49
C VAL A 12 3.83 -19.69 62.38
N ALA A 13 3.29 -19.81 63.59
CA ALA A 13 3.17 -18.71 64.55
C ALA A 13 4.44 -18.45 65.39
N GLN A 14 5.33 -19.44 65.53
CA GLN A 14 6.58 -19.27 66.28
C GLN A 14 7.71 -18.60 65.47
N ASP A 15 7.69 -18.70 64.15
CA ASP A 15 8.73 -18.12 63.29
C ASP A 15 8.51 -16.61 63.03
N THR A 16 7.26 -16.17 63.06
CA THR A 16 6.90 -14.74 62.90
C THR A 16 7.11 -13.91 64.17
N ALA A 17 6.98 -14.50 65.36
CA ALA A 17 7.19 -13.79 66.63
C ALA A 17 8.68 -13.56 66.97
N SER A 18 9.56 -14.40 66.42
CA SER A 18 11.01 -14.32 66.65
C SER A 18 11.67 -13.24 65.78
N ALA A 19 11.20 -13.08 64.55
CA ALA A 19 11.70 -12.07 63.61
C ALA A 19 11.30 -10.62 63.99
N SER A 20 10.13 -10.41 64.60
CA SER A 20 9.68 -9.07 65.02
C SER A 20 10.50 -8.51 66.18
N GLY A 21 10.90 -9.35 67.15
CA GLY A 21 11.70 -8.92 68.30
C GLY A 21 13.14 -8.57 67.93
N GLU A 22 13.71 -9.24 66.94
CA GLU A 22 15.07 -8.99 66.46
C GLU A 22 15.15 -7.69 65.62
N PHE A 23 14.11 -7.41 64.84
CA PHE A 23 13.96 -6.16 64.08
C PHE A 23 13.82 -4.93 64.99
N ASP A 24 12.99 -5.03 66.03
CA ASP A 24 12.83 -3.96 67.04
C ASP A 24 14.12 -3.70 67.84
N ALA A 25 14.92 -4.73 68.08
CA ALA A 25 16.21 -4.60 68.74
C ALA A 25 17.23 -3.83 67.87
N LEU A 26 17.28 -4.12 66.57
CA LEU A 26 18.15 -3.43 65.60
C LEU A 26 17.76 -1.96 65.39
N LEU A 27 16.46 -1.66 65.33
CA LEU A 27 15.95 -0.29 65.21
C LEU A 27 16.31 0.58 66.43
N ASN A 28 16.19 0.02 67.63
CA ASN A 28 16.55 0.71 68.86
C ASN A 28 18.07 0.94 68.97
N GLN A 29 18.89 0.01 68.48
CA GLN A 29 20.34 0.14 68.47
C GLN A 29 20.84 1.25 67.52
N ALA A 30 20.21 1.40 66.35
CA ALA A 30 20.65 2.34 65.31
C ALA A 30 20.15 3.78 65.53
N PHE A 31 18.90 3.98 65.92
CA PHE A 31 18.27 5.32 65.96
C PHE A 31 18.11 5.90 67.37
N ARG A 32 18.21 5.07 68.41
CA ARG A 32 18.13 5.47 69.84
C ARG A 32 16.99 6.48 70.15
N PRO A 33 15.73 6.15 69.81
CA PRO A 33 14.61 7.06 70.05
C PRO A 33 14.39 7.28 71.55
N LYS A 34 14.30 8.56 71.97
CA LYS A 34 14.18 8.94 73.39
C LYS A 34 12.74 8.88 73.94
N THR A 35 11.74 8.72 73.08
CA THR A 35 10.33 8.68 73.45
C THR A 35 9.58 7.58 72.69
N THR A 36 8.55 7.01 73.31
CA THR A 36 7.75 5.91 72.74
C THR A 36 7.04 6.31 71.43
N GLN A 37 6.73 7.60 71.27
CA GLN A 37 6.11 8.13 70.05
C GLN A 37 7.11 8.25 68.89
N ALA A 38 8.38 8.57 69.18
CA ALA A 38 9.45 8.59 68.19
C ALA A 38 9.82 7.17 67.73
N ALA A 39 9.79 6.18 68.63
CA ALA A 39 10.03 4.78 68.27
C ALA A 39 9.00 4.26 67.25
N LYS A 40 7.70 4.49 67.49
CA LYS A 40 6.63 4.12 66.55
C LYS A 40 6.71 4.85 65.20
N ALA A 41 7.13 6.11 65.21
CA ALA A 41 7.30 6.87 63.97
C ALA A 41 8.49 6.36 63.13
N VAL A 42 9.59 5.97 63.78
CA VAL A 42 10.75 5.35 63.12
C VAL A 42 10.38 3.96 62.58
N GLU A 43 9.63 3.16 63.35
CA GLU A 43 9.14 1.85 62.90
C GLU A 43 8.23 1.96 61.67
N ALA A 44 7.26 2.89 61.68
CA ALA A 44 6.40 3.14 60.53
C ALA A 44 7.16 3.70 59.32
N ALA A 45 8.11 4.60 59.53
CA ALA A 45 8.95 5.14 58.46
C ALA A 45 9.84 4.06 57.84
N VAL A 46 10.46 3.20 58.65
CA VAL A 46 11.28 2.08 58.17
C VAL A 46 10.42 1.00 57.52
N GLN A 47 9.21 0.71 58.02
CA GLN A 47 8.27 -0.18 57.33
C GLN A 47 7.87 0.37 55.96
N THR A 48 7.56 1.67 55.87
CA THR A 48 7.20 2.30 54.59
C THR A 48 8.38 2.32 53.63
N LEU A 49 9.59 2.58 54.13
CA LEU A 49 10.83 2.58 53.35
C LEU A 49 11.25 1.16 52.95
N ALA A 50 11.03 0.16 53.82
CA ALA A 50 11.25 -1.25 53.53
C ALA A 50 10.23 -1.76 52.51
N GLN A 51 8.95 -1.36 52.60
CA GLN A 51 7.94 -1.66 51.58
C GLN A 51 8.31 -1.03 50.23
N GLN A 52 8.78 0.23 50.21
CA GLN A 52 9.28 0.90 49.00
C GLN A 52 10.57 0.29 48.45
N ALA A 53 11.49 -0.15 49.33
CA ALA A 53 12.74 -0.80 48.93
C ALA A 53 12.47 -2.23 48.42
N LEU A 54 11.62 -3.01 49.09
CA LEU A 54 11.18 -4.33 48.63
C LEU A 54 10.37 -4.26 47.34
N ALA A 55 9.61 -3.19 47.11
CA ALA A 55 8.92 -2.99 45.84
C ALA A 55 9.88 -2.91 44.63
N ASN A 56 11.15 -2.57 44.87
CA ASN A 56 12.21 -2.48 43.85
C ASN A 56 13.32 -3.53 44.01
N THR A 57 13.20 -4.49 44.94
CA THR A 57 14.25 -5.48 45.22
C THR A 57 13.76 -6.89 44.92
N ILE A 58 14.52 -7.63 44.10
CA ILE A 58 14.25 -9.04 43.79
C ILE A 58 14.37 -9.83 45.10
N THR A 59 13.26 -10.38 45.58
CA THR A 59 13.26 -11.37 46.65
C THR A 59 13.86 -12.65 46.08
N VAL A 60 15.15 -12.86 46.36
CA VAL A 60 15.85 -14.11 46.00
C VAL A 60 15.16 -15.25 46.75
N SER A 61 14.47 -16.12 46.03
CA SER A 61 13.90 -17.34 46.59
C SER A 61 15.01 -18.36 46.89
N ASP A 62 14.80 -19.27 47.85
CA ASP A 62 15.73 -20.40 48.10
C ASP A 62 15.98 -21.29 46.86
N ASP A 63 15.12 -21.18 45.84
CA ASP A 63 15.30 -21.76 44.53
C ASP A 63 16.11 -20.82 43.62
N ALA A 64 17.39 -21.12 43.45
CA ALA A 64 18.32 -20.36 42.61
C ALA A 64 17.84 -20.30 41.14
N TYR A 65 17.14 -21.33 40.65
CA TYR A 65 16.64 -21.35 39.28
C TYR A 65 15.56 -20.29 39.07
N LYS A 66 14.58 -20.20 40.00
CA LYS A 66 13.52 -19.18 39.95
C LYS A 66 14.07 -17.76 40.05
N SER A 67 15.12 -17.57 40.85
CA SER A 67 15.75 -16.25 41.00
C SER A 67 16.51 -15.84 39.73
N ILE A 68 17.20 -16.77 39.07
CA ILE A 68 17.86 -16.52 37.77
C ILE A 68 16.81 -16.22 36.69
N SER A 69 15.74 -17.02 36.59
CA SER A 69 14.66 -16.77 35.63
C SER A 69 13.98 -15.41 35.86
N ALA A 70 13.78 -15.00 37.12
CA ALA A 70 13.24 -13.68 37.43
C ALA A 70 14.17 -12.54 37.01
N ILE A 71 15.49 -12.70 37.16
CA ILE A 71 16.48 -11.72 36.69
C ILE A 71 16.47 -11.63 35.16
N ILE A 72 16.43 -12.77 34.46
CA ILE A 72 16.34 -12.81 32.99
C ILE A 72 15.07 -12.08 32.53
N ALA A 73 13.92 -12.37 33.13
CA ALA A 73 12.67 -11.68 32.81
C ALA A 73 12.74 -10.15 33.01
N GLN A 74 13.50 -9.68 34.02
CA GLN A 74 13.71 -8.23 34.21
C GLN A 74 14.65 -7.62 33.16
N ILE A 75 15.66 -8.38 32.71
CA ILE A 75 16.52 -7.96 31.60
C ILE A 75 15.69 -7.87 30.32
N ASP A 76 14.88 -8.89 30.03
CA ASP A 76 14.01 -8.94 28.85
C ASP A 76 12.96 -7.83 28.87
N PHE A 77 12.41 -7.52 30.04
CA PHE A 77 11.54 -6.35 30.22
C PHE A 77 12.25 -5.04 29.85
N LYS A 78 13.48 -4.83 30.34
CA LYS A 78 14.25 -3.62 30.04
C LYS A 78 14.68 -3.55 28.57
N LEU A 79 15.06 -4.68 27.97
CA LEU A 79 15.34 -4.77 26.54
C LEU A 79 14.11 -4.45 25.71
N THR A 80 12.96 -4.99 26.10
CA THR A 80 11.67 -4.73 25.45
C THR A 80 11.30 -3.25 25.50
N GLU A 81 11.40 -2.59 26.67
CA GLU A 81 11.16 -1.15 26.79
C GLU A 81 12.06 -0.34 25.84
N GLN A 82 13.35 -0.67 25.77
CA GLN A 82 14.30 0.06 24.94
C GLN A 82 14.10 -0.21 23.44
N ILE A 83 13.88 -1.46 23.04
CA ILE A 83 13.71 -1.86 21.64
C ILE A 83 12.38 -1.31 21.10
N LYS A 84 11.32 -1.25 21.90
CA LYS A 84 10.07 -0.57 21.54
C LYS A 84 10.34 0.87 21.09
N LEU A 85 11.10 1.64 21.87
CA LEU A 85 11.42 3.04 21.53
C LEU A 85 12.23 3.15 20.23
N ILE A 86 13.14 2.21 19.99
CA ILE A 86 13.94 2.18 18.77
C ILE A 86 13.04 1.87 17.55
N LEU A 87 12.21 0.83 17.66
CA LEU A 87 11.35 0.38 16.57
C LEU A 87 10.21 1.37 16.27
N GLN A 88 9.70 2.07 17.28
CA GLN A 88 8.66 3.09 17.14
C GLN A 88 9.20 4.45 16.71
N HIS A 89 10.52 4.61 16.59
CA HIS A 89 11.09 5.87 16.12
C HIS A 89 10.66 6.15 14.66
N PRO A 90 10.17 7.35 14.31
CA PRO A 90 9.66 7.64 12.97
C PRO A 90 10.64 7.34 11.83
N ASP A 91 11.93 7.63 12.04
CA ASP A 91 12.96 7.36 11.03
C ASP A 91 13.17 5.85 10.81
N TRP A 92 13.10 5.05 11.88
CA TRP A 92 13.21 3.61 11.79
C TRP A 92 11.99 3.01 11.10
N GLN A 93 10.78 3.38 11.53
CA GLN A 93 9.54 2.92 10.90
C GLN A 93 9.47 3.27 9.42
N LYS A 94 9.94 4.47 9.04
CA LYS A 94 10.01 4.87 7.63
C LYS A 94 10.97 3.99 6.84
N LEU A 95 12.15 3.71 7.38
CA LEU A 95 13.12 2.83 6.74
C LEU A 95 12.59 1.39 6.64
N GLU A 96 12.04 0.87 7.74
CA GLU A 96 11.48 -0.48 7.83
C GLU A 96 10.29 -0.65 6.87
N SER A 97 9.35 0.29 6.84
CA SER A 97 8.20 0.23 5.94
C SER A 97 8.59 0.24 4.46
N SER A 98 9.61 1.00 4.08
CA SER A 98 10.15 1.01 2.72
C SER A 98 10.81 -0.30 2.33
N TRP A 99 11.68 -0.84 3.18
CA TRP A 99 12.37 -2.10 2.89
C TRP A 99 11.44 -3.31 2.94
N ARG A 100 10.50 -3.36 3.89
CA ARG A 100 9.47 -4.42 3.93
C ARG A 100 8.48 -4.31 2.77
N GLY A 101 8.17 -3.10 2.31
CA GLY A 101 7.38 -2.91 1.10
C GLY A 101 8.11 -3.45 -0.14
N MET A 102 9.41 -3.18 -0.27
CA MET A 102 10.25 -3.76 -1.31
C MET A 102 10.35 -5.28 -1.20
N GLU A 103 10.54 -5.81 0.01
CA GLU A 103 10.54 -7.24 0.31
C GLU A 103 9.24 -7.88 -0.19
N HIS A 104 8.09 -7.32 0.18
CA HIS A 104 6.78 -7.76 -0.29
C HIS A 104 6.69 -7.76 -1.83
N LEU A 105 7.18 -6.72 -2.50
CA LEU A 105 7.20 -6.66 -3.97
C LEU A 105 8.06 -7.77 -4.58
N VAL A 106 9.25 -8.00 -4.04
CA VAL A 106 10.22 -8.96 -4.58
C VAL A 106 9.77 -10.40 -4.35
N TYR A 107 9.41 -10.77 -3.11
CA TYR A 107 9.05 -12.14 -2.77
C TYR A 107 7.71 -12.57 -3.38
N ASN A 108 6.80 -11.63 -3.63
CA ASN A 108 5.52 -11.93 -4.27
C ASN A 108 5.55 -11.79 -5.80
N THR A 109 6.75 -11.63 -6.39
CA THR A 109 6.92 -11.53 -7.84
C THR A 109 7.77 -12.68 -8.40
N GLU A 110 7.21 -13.43 -9.34
CA GLU A 110 7.91 -14.50 -10.08
C GLU A 110 8.85 -13.95 -11.17
N THR A 111 9.99 -13.41 -10.76
CA THR A 111 11.01 -12.87 -11.69
C THR A 111 11.59 -13.95 -12.61
N ASP A 112 11.83 -13.59 -13.86
CA ASP A 112 12.45 -14.43 -14.89
C ASP A 112 13.12 -13.55 -15.97
N GLU A 113 13.47 -14.13 -17.12
CA GLU A 113 14.06 -13.37 -18.24
C GLU A 113 13.15 -12.24 -18.75
N LYS A 114 11.82 -12.38 -18.63
CA LYS A 114 10.82 -11.42 -19.12
C LYS A 114 10.41 -10.41 -18.05
N LEU A 115 10.52 -10.75 -16.77
CA LEU A 115 10.09 -9.92 -15.65
C LEU A 115 11.28 -9.59 -14.74
N LYS A 116 11.74 -8.34 -14.81
CA LYS A 116 12.87 -7.81 -14.04
C LYS A 116 12.43 -6.65 -13.16
N ILE A 117 12.92 -6.62 -11.93
CA ILE A 117 12.76 -5.50 -11.00
C ILE A 117 14.11 -4.78 -10.91
N ARG A 118 14.15 -3.49 -11.24
CA ARG A 118 15.36 -2.67 -11.09
C ARG A 118 15.15 -1.63 -9.99
N PHE A 119 16.05 -1.61 -9.03
CA PHE A 119 15.99 -0.70 -7.89
C PHE A 119 16.83 0.56 -8.11
N MET A 120 16.29 1.71 -7.70
CA MET A 120 17.00 2.98 -7.69
C MET A 120 16.75 3.69 -6.35
N ASN A 121 17.79 3.81 -5.54
CA ASN A 121 17.72 4.61 -4.32
C ASN A 121 17.73 6.10 -4.70
N LEU A 122 16.64 6.78 -4.38
CA LEU A 122 16.50 8.21 -4.56
C LEU A 122 15.54 8.73 -3.49
N SER A 123 15.88 9.82 -2.81
CA SER A 123 14.93 10.46 -1.90
C SER A 123 13.96 11.37 -2.66
N LYS A 124 12.74 11.55 -2.14
CA LYS A 124 11.74 12.47 -2.73
C LYS A 124 12.28 13.88 -2.88
N ASP A 125 13.05 14.36 -1.90
CA ASP A 125 13.64 15.71 -1.91
C ASP A 125 14.76 15.87 -2.94
N GLU A 126 15.58 14.85 -3.16
CA GLU A 126 16.57 14.84 -4.25
C GLU A 126 15.90 14.80 -5.61
N LEU A 127 14.89 13.94 -5.78
CA LEU A 127 14.12 13.89 -7.01
C LEU A 127 13.48 15.26 -7.30
N ARG A 128 12.87 15.89 -6.30
CA ARG A 128 12.30 17.24 -6.41
C ARG A 128 13.34 18.29 -6.83
N ARG A 129 14.50 18.31 -6.16
CA ARG A 129 15.59 19.24 -6.50
C ARG A 129 16.11 19.03 -7.92
N ASN A 130 16.24 17.78 -8.34
CA ASN A 130 16.68 17.42 -9.69
C ASN A 130 15.66 17.88 -10.73
N MET A 131 14.39 17.49 -10.60
CA MET A 131 13.35 17.87 -11.57
C MET A 131 13.17 19.39 -11.65
N LYS A 132 13.27 20.10 -10.52
CA LYS A 132 13.18 21.57 -10.50
C LYS A 132 14.30 22.26 -11.30
N ARG A 133 15.52 21.71 -11.32
CA ARG A 133 16.65 22.25 -12.09
C ARG A 133 16.45 22.15 -13.60
N TYR A 134 15.74 21.12 -14.05
CA TYR A 134 15.52 20.81 -15.46
C TYR A 134 14.10 21.18 -15.92
N LYS A 135 13.40 22.08 -15.24
CA LYS A 135 12.03 22.45 -15.59
C LYS A 135 11.95 23.22 -16.91
N GLY A 136 10.80 23.15 -17.59
CA GLY A 136 10.53 23.92 -18.79
C GLY A 136 11.03 23.20 -20.03
N ILE A 137 11.95 23.80 -20.78
CA ILE A 137 12.45 23.26 -22.06
C ILE A 137 13.44 22.11 -21.83
N ALA A 138 14.20 22.11 -20.74
CA ALA A 138 15.29 21.17 -20.49
C ALA A 138 14.86 19.89 -19.74
N TRP A 139 13.56 19.57 -19.68
CA TRP A 139 13.04 18.47 -18.87
C TRP A 139 13.49 17.09 -19.37
N ASP A 140 13.71 16.99 -20.67
CA ASP A 140 14.30 15.87 -21.39
C ASP A 140 15.79 15.65 -21.06
N GLN A 141 16.47 16.62 -20.46
CA GLN A 141 17.86 16.48 -20.02
C GLN A 141 17.98 16.04 -18.55
N SER A 142 16.85 15.84 -17.87
CA SER A 142 16.83 15.46 -16.45
C SER A 142 17.45 14.07 -16.22
N PRO A 143 18.14 13.84 -15.09
CA PRO A 143 18.72 12.53 -14.78
C PRO A 143 17.69 11.38 -14.78
N MET A 144 16.45 11.67 -14.39
CA MET A 144 15.35 10.70 -14.43
C MET A 144 14.98 10.35 -15.88
N PHE A 145 14.84 11.35 -16.77
CA PHE A 145 14.57 11.11 -18.18
C PHE A 145 15.69 10.31 -18.85
N LYS A 146 16.96 10.66 -18.59
CA LYS A 146 18.10 9.91 -19.14
C LYS A 146 18.09 8.44 -18.74
N LYS A 147 17.77 8.14 -17.47
CA LYS A 147 17.75 6.76 -16.96
C LYS A 147 16.55 5.96 -17.45
N LEU A 148 15.37 6.58 -17.55
CA LEU A 148 14.13 5.88 -17.92
C LEU A 148 13.91 5.83 -19.43
N TYR A 149 14.14 6.93 -20.12
CA TYR A 149 13.93 7.07 -21.55
C TYR A 149 15.22 6.76 -22.33
N GLU A 150 16.26 7.58 -22.20
CA GLU A 150 17.44 7.47 -23.09
C GLU A 150 18.19 6.15 -22.96
N ALA A 151 18.45 5.70 -21.72
CA ALA A 151 19.25 4.51 -21.46
C ALA A 151 18.57 3.19 -21.86
N GLU A 152 17.23 3.19 -21.98
CA GLU A 152 16.46 1.96 -22.23
C GLU A 152 15.50 2.13 -23.42
N TYR A 153 14.39 2.85 -23.25
CA TYR A 153 13.36 2.97 -24.29
C TYR A 153 13.86 3.61 -25.60
N GLY A 154 14.73 4.62 -25.49
CA GLY A 154 15.39 5.28 -26.61
C GLY A 154 16.59 4.49 -27.17
N GLN A 155 17.19 3.63 -26.37
CA GLN A 155 18.42 2.91 -26.70
C GLN A 155 18.15 1.71 -27.63
N LEU A 156 18.98 1.54 -28.66
CA LEU A 156 18.93 0.35 -29.52
C LEU A 156 19.31 -0.89 -28.71
N GLY A 157 18.41 -1.88 -28.67
CA GLY A 157 18.55 -3.08 -27.85
C GLY A 157 18.28 -2.89 -26.35
N GLY A 158 17.80 -1.72 -25.93
CA GLY A 158 17.40 -1.48 -24.54
C GLY A 158 16.09 -2.18 -24.15
N GLU A 159 15.80 -2.21 -22.85
CA GLU A 159 14.63 -2.86 -22.26
C GLU A 159 13.67 -1.81 -21.69
N PRO A 160 12.61 -1.41 -22.41
CA PRO A 160 11.68 -0.39 -21.94
C PRO A 160 11.08 -0.73 -20.57
N TYR A 161 11.08 0.25 -19.67
CA TYR A 161 10.43 0.11 -18.36
C TYR A 161 8.90 0.05 -18.53
N GLY A 162 8.28 -1.02 -18.04
CA GLY A 162 6.84 -1.21 -18.13
C GLY A 162 6.03 -0.36 -17.14
N CYS A 163 6.55 -0.17 -15.93
CA CYS A 163 5.92 0.57 -14.85
C CYS A 163 7.00 1.12 -13.91
N ILE A 164 6.71 2.23 -13.24
CA ILE A 164 7.55 2.84 -12.22
C ILE A 164 6.79 2.78 -10.90
N ILE A 165 7.28 2.02 -9.92
CA ILE A 165 6.77 2.01 -8.56
C ILE A 165 7.63 2.95 -7.73
N ALA A 166 7.00 3.94 -7.10
CA ALA A 166 7.69 4.90 -6.25
C ALA A 166 7.14 4.86 -4.83
N ASP A 167 8.04 4.65 -3.88
CA ASP A 167 7.71 4.64 -2.47
C ASP A 167 7.69 6.06 -1.87
N TYR A 168 6.78 6.86 -2.39
CA TYR A 168 6.51 8.21 -1.93
C TYR A 168 5.03 8.38 -1.62
N TYR A 169 4.75 9.34 -0.74
CA TYR A 169 3.40 9.82 -0.46
C TYR A 169 3.27 11.23 -1.01
N PHE A 170 2.29 11.46 -1.87
CA PHE A 170 2.03 12.76 -2.49
C PHE A 170 0.79 13.44 -1.93
N ASP A 171 0.85 14.76 -1.80
CA ASP A 171 -0.28 15.60 -1.40
C ASP A 171 -0.63 16.70 -2.42
N HIS A 172 -1.59 17.55 -2.07
CA HIS A 172 -2.07 18.63 -2.92
C HIS A 172 -1.19 19.88 -2.87
N THR A 173 -0.08 19.88 -2.11
CA THR A 173 0.76 21.06 -1.95
C THR A 173 1.50 21.41 -3.24
N PRO A 174 1.83 22.69 -3.48
CA PRO A 174 2.53 23.11 -4.70
C PRO A 174 3.83 22.34 -5.01
N PRO A 175 4.71 22.02 -4.03
CA PRO A 175 5.92 21.23 -4.29
C PRO A 175 5.63 19.83 -4.85
N ASP A 176 4.60 19.17 -4.35
CA ASP A 176 4.23 17.81 -4.76
C ASP A 176 3.50 17.82 -6.11
N VAL A 177 2.60 18.78 -6.33
CA VAL A 177 1.94 18.99 -7.62
C VAL A 177 2.97 19.28 -8.72
N ASP A 178 3.96 20.13 -8.45
CA ASP A 178 5.01 20.45 -9.43
C ASP A 178 5.89 19.22 -9.76
N LEU A 179 6.19 18.42 -8.73
CA LEU A 179 6.93 17.19 -8.88
C LEU A 179 6.14 16.16 -9.70
N LEU A 180 4.88 15.91 -9.35
CA LEU A 180 4.00 15.00 -10.09
C LEU A 180 3.83 15.45 -11.54
N GLY A 181 3.62 16.75 -11.79
CA GLY A 181 3.53 17.27 -13.16
C GLY A 181 4.80 17.06 -13.97
N SER A 182 5.98 17.13 -13.33
CA SER A 182 7.26 16.85 -13.98
C SER A 182 7.47 15.35 -14.24
N ILE A 183 7.06 14.49 -13.30
CA ILE A 183 7.11 13.03 -13.43
C ILE A 183 6.13 12.57 -14.51
N ALA A 184 4.93 13.16 -14.59
CA ALA A 184 3.91 12.86 -15.59
C ALA A 184 4.48 12.94 -17.01
N LYS A 185 5.23 14.01 -17.31
CA LYS A 185 5.87 14.20 -18.62
C LYS A 185 6.87 13.11 -18.97
N VAL A 186 7.72 12.73 -18.00
CA VAL A 186 8.71 11.66 -18.17
C VAL A 186 8.03 10.31 -18.34
N ALA A 187 7.03 10.01 -17.50
CA ALA A 187 6.24 8.78 -17.54
C ALA A 187 5.47 8.64 -18.86
N ALA A 188 4.83 9.72 -19.32
CA ALA A 188 4.11 9.76 -20.59
C ALA A 188 5.04 9.52 -21.79
N SER A 189 6.23 10.13 -21.78
CA SER A 189 7.21 9.99 -22.86
C SER A 189 7.82 8.59 -22.93
N ALA A 190 8.09 7.98 -21.78
CA ALA A 190 8.59 6.60 -21.69
C ALA A 190 7.47 5.55 -21.83
N HIS A 191 6.21 5.97 -21.94
CA HIS A 191 5.03 5.12 -21.86
C HIS A 191 5.05 4.18 -20.63
N ALA A 192 5.50 4.68 -19.49
CA ALA A 192 5.67 3.90 -18.27
C ALA A 192 4.84 4.52 -17.12
N PRO A 193 3.64 3.98 -16.81
CA PRO A 193 2.82 4.50 -15.73
C PRO A 193 3.57 4.53 -14.39
N PHE A 194 3.44 5.64 -13.68
CA PHE A 194 4.03 5.93 -12.38
C PHE A 194 3.01 5.70 -11.27
N ILE A 195 3.29 4.76 -10.37
CA ILE A 195 2.42 4.37 -9.26
C ILE A 195 3.09 4.76 -7.95
N ALA A 196 2.39 5.51 -7.11
CA ALA A 196 2.86 5.96 -5.80
C ALA A 196 1.73 5.99 -4.77
N GLY A 197 2.06 6.28 -3.51
CA GLY A 197 1.09 6.46 -2.45
C GLY A 197 0.49 7.87 -2.43
N ALA A 198 -0.78 7.98 -2.04
CA ALA A 198 -1.36 9.26 -1.62
C ALA A 198 -1.08 9.50 -0.12
N SER A 199 -0.80 10.75 0.25
CA SER A 199 -0.74 11.17 1.65
C SER A 199 -2.15 11.45 2.20
N PRO A 200 -2.47 11.18 3.48
CA PRO A 200 -3.73 11.60 4.11
C PRO A 200 -4.02 13.10 3.92
N SER A 201 -2.97 13.92 3.92
CA SER A 201 -3.08 15.38 3.75
C SER A 201 -3.66 15.80 2.40
N VAL A 202 -3.69 14.92 1.39
CA VAL A 202 -4.37 15.17 0.10
C VAL A 202 -5.88 15.31 0.23
N LEU A 203 -6.48 14.84 1.33
CA LEU A 203 -7.91 15.02 1.64
C LEU A 203 -8.11 15.86 2.90
N GLN A 204 -7.11 16.66 3.29
CA GLN A 204 -7.10 17.47 4.52
C GLN A 204 -7.29 16.63 5.79
N MET A 205 -6.68 15.44 5.82
CA MET A 205 -6.67 14.56 6.99
C MET A 205 -5.25 14.44 7.53
N ASP A 206 -5.12 14.30 8.84
CA ASP A 206 -3.84 13.96 9.46
C ASP A 206 -3.59 12.44 9.40
N SER A 207 -4.67 11.65 9.36
CA SER A 207 -4.63 10.19 9.30
C SER A 207 -5.72 9.62 8.41
N TRP A 208 -5.44 8.48 7.76
CA TRP A 208 -6.45 7.75 6.99
C TRP A 208 -7.61 7.22 7.85
N GLN A 209 -7.47 7.19 9.19
CA GLN A 209 -8.58 6.86 10.10
C GLN A 209 -9.77 7.81 9.97
N GLU A 210 -9.52 9.04 9.53
CA GLU A 210 -10.56 10.07 9.43
C GLU A 210 -11.36 9.98 8.13
N LEU A 211 -11.04 9.04 7.24
CA LEU A 211 -11.67 8.92 5.92
C LEU A 211 -13.18 8.68 5.99
N ALA A 212 -13.68 8.12 7.10
CA ALA A 212 -15.10 7.95 7.33
C ALA A 212 -15.83 9.28 7.63
N ASN A 213 -15.14 10.29 8.17
CA ASN A 213 -15.74 11.50 8.75
C ASN A 213 -16.37 12.46 7.72
N PRO A 214 -15.71 12.84 6.59
CA PRO A 214 -16.25 13.88 5.73
C PRO A 214 -17.41 13.38 4.89
N ARG A 215 -18.58 14.01 4.95
CA ARG A 215 -19.79 13.53 4.23
C ARG A 215 -19.61 13.38 2.70
N ASP A 216 -18.73 14.17 2.09
CA ASP A 216 -18.50 14.23 0.64
C ASP A 216 -17.03 14.55 0.35
N LEU A 217 -16.29 13.57 -0.17
CA LEU A 217 -14.86 13.73 -0.50
C LEU A 217 -14.64 14.59 -1.75
N THR A 218 -15.59 14.58 -2.70
CA THR A 218 -15.47 15.37 -3.93
C THR A 218 -15.50 16.86 -3.62
N LYS A 219 -16.25 17.31 -2.60
CA LYS A 219 -16.24 18.72 -2.19
C LYS A 219 -14.88 19.21 -1.71
N ILE A 220 -14.13 18.38 -0.99
CA ILE A 220 -12.79 18.73 -0.51
C ILE A 220 -11.88 19.08 -1.70
N VAL A 221 -11.86 18.21 -2.72
CA VAL A 221 -11.00 18.36 -3.90
C VAL A 221 -11.49 19.46 -4.86
N THR A 222 -12.81 19.66 -4.97
CA THR A 222 -13.39 20.55 -6.01
C THR A 222 -13.71 21.97 -5.55
N GLN A 223 -14.05 22.17 -4.28
CA GLN A 223 -14.53 23.47 -3.79
C GLN A 223 -13.45 24.28 -3.05
N ASN A 224 -12.38 23.64 -2.58
CA ASN A 224 -11.30 24.34 -1.91
C ASN A 224 -10.32 24.94 -2.94
N LEU A 225 -10.04 26.24 -2.80
CA LEU A 225 -9.10 26.99 -3.63
C LEU A 225 -7.66 26.50 -3.52
N GLU A 226 -7.27 25.89 -2.40
CA GLU A 226 -5.93 25.29 -2.21
C GLU A 226 -5.65 24.18 -3.23
N TYR A 227 -6.70 23.53 -3.75
CA TYR A 227 -6.60 22.46 -4.74
C TYR A 227 -6.54 22.96 -6.18
N ALA A 228 -6.46 24.27 -6.41
CA ALA A 228 -6.37 24.80 -7.78
C ALA A 228 -5.20 24.19 -8.58
N PRO A 229 -3.95 24.10 -8.04
CA PRO A 229 -2.85 23.44 -8.75
C PRO A 229 -3.09 21.94 -8.95
N TRP A 230 -3.66 21.26 -7.95
CA TRP A 230 -4.00 19.83 -8.03
C TRP A 230 -5.02 19.56 -9.15
N ASN A 231 -6.07 20.38 -9.23
CA ASN A 231 -7.08 20.26 -10.28
C ASN A 231 -6.53 20.61 -11.66
N SER A 232 -5.59 21.56 -11.77
CA SER A 232 -4.86 21.80 -13.02
C SER A 232 -4.01 20.61 -13.44
N LEU A 233 -3.35 19.94 -12.49
CA LEU A 233 -2.62 18.69 -12.76
C LEU A 233 -3.57 17.58 -13.24
N ARG A 234 -4.71 17.38 -12.57
CA ARG A 234 -5.72 16.38 -12.98
C ARG A 234 -6.33 16.66 -14.35
N ALA A 235 -6.41 17.92 -14.77
CA ALA A 235 -6.88 18.31 -16.10
C ALA A 235 -5.80 18.11 -17.18
N SER A 236 -4.53 17.93 -16.80
CA SER A 236 -3.43 17.69 -17.74
C SER A 236 -3.54 16.30 -18.37
N GLU A 237 -3.22 16.21 -19.66
CA GLU A 237 -3.27 14.96 -20.41
C GLU A 237 -2.23 13.93 -19.94
N ASP A 238 -1.06 14.39 -19.50
CA ASP A 238 0.04 13.53 -19.02
C ASP A 238 -0.29 12.86 -17.68
N SER A 239 -1.23 13.42 -16.90
CA SER A 239 -1.60 12.90 -15.58
C SER A 239 -2.25 11.51 -15.64
N ARG A 240 -2.66 11.03 -16.83
CA ARG A 240 -3.17 9.67 -17.02
C ARG A 240 -2.13 8.59 -16.72
N TYR A 241 -0.85 8.93 -16.82
CA TYR A 241 0.25 8.04 -16.46
C TYR A 241 0.53 8.01 -14.96
N ILE A 242 -0.24 8.71 -14.12
CA ILE A 242 -0.06 8.72 -12.66
C ILE A 242 -1.18 7.91 -12.01
N GLY A 243 -0.80 6.93 -11.19
CA GLY A 243 -1.70 6.23 -10.28
C GLY A 243 -1.33 6.49 -8.82
N LEU A 244 -2.30 6.91 -8.01
CA LEU A 244 -2.08 7.15 -6.57
C LEU A 244 -2.89 6.16 -5.74
N THR A 245 -2.19 5.24 -5.09
CA THR A 245 -2.78 4.20 -4.25
C THR A 245 -2.98 4.67 -2.81
N MET A 246 -4.06 4.21 -2.18
CA MET A 246 -4.34 4.45 -0.76
C MET A 246 -5.30 3.38 -0.22
N PRO A 247 -5.41 3.16 1.10
CA PRO A 247 -4.48 3.58 2.14
C PRO A 247 -3.25 2.65 2.16
N ARG A 248 -2.40 2.75 3.18
CA ARG A 248 -1.28 1.80 3.38
C ARG A 248 -1.80 0.45 3.85
N PHE A 249 -0.98 -0.60 3.68
CA PHE A 249 -1.27 -1.94 4.18
C PHE A 249 -0.23 -2.38 5.22
N LEU A 250 -0.61 -3.33 6.07
CA LEU A 250 0.22 -3.79 7.16
C LEU A 250 1.40 -4.61 6.62
N ALA A 251 2.63 -4.19 6.96
CA ALA A 251 3.85 -4.77 6.42
C ALA A 251 4.21 -6.10 7.10
N ARG A 252 3.98 -6.19 8.41
CA ARG A 252 4.28 -7.36 9.25
C ARG A 252 3.32 -7.45 10.43
N LEU A 253 3.25 -8.64 11.02
CA LEU A 253 2.65 -8.79 12.34
C LEU A 253 3.54 -8.16 13.42
N PRO A 254 2.94 -7.57 14.47
CA PRO A 254 3.68 -7.18 15.66
C PRO A 254 4.40 -8.38 16.28
N TYR A 255 5.60 -8.15 16.80
CA TYR A 255 6.33 -9.19 17.54
C TYR A 255 5.67 -9.45 18.89
N GLY A 256 5.59 -10.72 19.25
CA GLY A 256 4.96 -11.17 20.48
C GLY A 256 4.96 -12.69 20.53
N ALA A 257 4.94 -13.25 21.74
CA ALA A 257 5.07 -14.70 21.96
C ALA A 257 3.97 -15.51 21.25
N LYS A 258 2.79 -14.92 21.05
CA LYS A 258 1.64 -15.56 20.39
C LYS A 258 1.56 -15.31 18.89
N THR A 259 2.17 -14.23 18.40
CA THR A 259 1.99 -13.73 17.03
C THR A 259 3.21 -14.01 16.17
N ASN A 260 4.34 -13.40 16.54
CA ASN A 260 5.61 -13.51 15.85
C ASN A 260 6.72 -13.52 16.90
N PRO A 261 7.06 -14.71 17.46
CA PRO A 261 8.02 -14.83 18.54
C PRO A 261 9.43 -14.52 18.05
N VAL A 262 10.26 -14.01 18.96
CA VAL A 262 11.69 -13.77 18.74
C VAL A 262 12.47 -14.84 19.51
N ASP A 263 13.43 -15.50 18.87
CA ASP A 263 14.17 -16.61 19.50
C ASP A 263 15.17 -16.16 20.58
N GLU A 264 15.64 -14.91 20.51
CA GLU A 264 16.76 -14.42 21.32
C GLU A 264 16.35 -14.00 22.74
N PHE A 265 15.15 -13.44 22.89
CA PHE A 265 14.59 -13.01 24.19
C PHE A 265 13.06 -12.83 24.10
N ASP A 266 12.39 -12.81 25.25
CA ASP A 266 10.94 -12.62 25.33
C ASP A 266 10.56 -11.16 24.99
N PHE A 267 10.32 -10.91 23.70
CA PHE A 267 9.94 -9.60 23.17
C PHE A 267 8.44 -9.50 22.91
N GLU A 268 7.81 -8.45 23.45
CA GLU A 268 6.41 -8.12 23.23
C GLU A 268 6.29 -6.68 22.73
N GLU A 269 5.78 -6.44 21.52
CA GLU A 269 5.48 -5.09 21.04
C GLU A 269 4.18 -4.55 21.64
N ASP A 270 4.13 -3.23 21.88
CA ASP A 270 2.88 -2.58 22.27
C ASP A 270 1.98 -2.45 21.04
N ALA A 271 1.16 -3.45 20.77
CA ALA A 271 0.15 -3.42 19.72
C ALA A 271 -1.22 -3.79 20.30
N ASP A 272 -1.79 -2.90 21.11
CA ASP A 272 -3.11 -3.05 21.73
C ASP A 272 -4.28 -2.88 20.74
N GLY A 273 -3.98 -2.56 19.47
CA GLY A 273 -4.97 -2.36 18.42
C GLY A 273 -5.58 -0.96 18.39
N SER A 274 -5.40 -0.14 19.44
CA SER A 274 -5.96 1.21 19.53
C SER A 274 -5.15 2.22 18.71
N ASP A 275 -3.82 2.18 18.82
CA ASP A 275 -2.92 3.12 18.17
C ASP A 275 -2.36 2.56 16.85
N HIS A 276 -2.67 3.25 15.76
CA HIS A 276 -2.20 2.86 14.42
C HIS A 276 -0.74 3.18 14.20
N THR A 277 -0.15 4.12 14.95
CA THR A 277 1.24 4.56 14.75
C THR A 277 2.25 3.50 15.19
N LYS A 278 1.84 2.55 16.04
CA LYS A 278 2.69 1.45 16.52
C LYS A 278 2.87 0.32 15.50
N TYR A 279 2.03 0.28 14.47
CA TYR A 279 2.12 -0.71 13.40
C TYR A 279 3.01 -0.21 12.26
N VAL A 280 3.71 -1.15 11.61
CA VAL A 280 4.53 -0.85 10.43
C VAL A 280 3.67 -0.94 9.17
N TRP A 281 3.40 0.21 8.56
CA TRP A 281 2.56 0.32 7.36
C TRP A 281 3.39 0.50 6.09
N SER A 282 3.26 -0.42 5.15
CA SER A 282 3.90 -0.34 3.83
C SER A 282 2.99 0.33 2.79
N ASN A 283 3.64 0.99 1.84
CA ASN A 283 2.96 1.72 0.77
C ASN A 283 2.19 0.78 -0.17
N ALA A 284 0.90 1.03 -0.40
CA ALA A 284 0.07 0.22 -1.30
C ALA A 284 0.52 0.24 -2.76
N ALA A 285 1.42 1.14 -3.15
CA ALA A 285 2.06 1.12 -4.46
C ALA A 285 2.81 -0.20 -4.71
N TYR A 286 3.40 -0.79 -3.67
CA TYR A 286 4.04 -2.11 -3.77
C TYR A 286 3.02 -3.22 -4.02
N ALA A 287 1.86 -3.21 -3.36
CA ALA A 287 0.80 -4.18 -3.58
C ALA A 287 0.21 -4.09 -5.00
N MET A 288 0.01 -2.87 -5.50
CA MET A 288 -0.39 -2.67 -6.90
C MET A 288 0.72 -3.14 -7.86
N GLY A 289 1.99 -2.89 -7.53
CA GLY A 289 3.14 -3.40 -8.29
C GLY A 289 3.15 -4.94 -8.41
N VAL A 290 2.85 -5.66 -7.32
CA VAL A 290 2.69 -7.12 -7.33
C VAL A 290 1.57 -7.54 -8.30
N ASN A 291 0.42 -6.87 -8.27
CA ASN A 291 -0.69 -7.20 -9.19
C ASN A 291 -0.33 -6.95 -10.66
N ILE A 292 0.38 -5.86 -10.96
CA ILE A 292 0.89 -5.55 -12.30
C ILE A 292 1.85 -6.67 -12.77
N ASN A 293 2.80 -7.04 -11.92
CA ASN A 293 3.77 -8.09 -12.21
C ASN A 293 3.09 -9.45 -12.43
N ARG A 294 2.14 -9.81 -11.56
CA ARG A 294 1.35 -11.05 -11.65
C ARG A 294 0.54 -11.12 -12.93
N SER A 295 -0.14 -10.03 -13.30
CA SER A 295 -0.90 -9.94 -14.56
C SER A 295 0.02 -10.16 -15.77
N PHE A 296 1.19 -9.51 -15.78
CA PHE A 296 2.18 -9.69 -16.85
C PHE A 296 2.71 -11.12 -16.92
N LYS A 297 3.01 -11.73 -15.76
CA LYS A 297 3.54 -13.11 -15.71
C LYS A 297 2.56 -14.12 -16.29
N HIS A 298 1.29 -14.06 -15.90
CA HIS A 298 0.30 -15.05 -16.33
C HIS A 298 -0.21 -14.81 -17.76
N TYR A 299 -0.44 -13.56 -18.14
CA TYR A 299 -1.13 -13.23 -19.39
C TYR A 299 -0.25 -12.56 -20.44
N GLY A 300 0.95 -12.08 -20.07
CA GLY A 300 1.83 -11.28 -20.94
C GLY A 300 1.43 -9.80 -21.02
N TRP A 301 0.38 -9.40 -20.30
CA TRP A 301 -0.21 -8.06 -20.33
C TRP A 301 -0.65 -7.62 -18.92
N CYS A 302 -0.67 -6.32 -18.68
CA CYS A 302 -1.06 -5.74 -17.39
C CYS A 302 -2.51 -5.22 -17.41
N THR A 303 -3.43 -5.95 -18.05
CA THR A 303 -4.85 -5.58 -18.17
C THR A 303 -5.70 -6.05 -17.00
N LEU A 304 -5.27 -7.10 -16.27
CA LEU A 304 -5.98 -7.70 -15.14
C LEU A 304 -5.28 -7.38 -13.83
N ILE A 305 -5.37 -6.12 -13.41
CA ILE A 305 -4.72 -5.58 -12.20
C ILE A 305 -5.72 -5.05 -11.16
N ARG A 306 -7.03 -5.23 -11.42
CA ARG A 306 -8.14 -4.69 -10.64
C ARG A 306 -9.28 -5.69 -10.54
N GLY A 307 -10.23 -5.43 -9.66
CA GLY A 307 -11.38 -6.26 -9.34
C GLY A 307 -11.02 -7.46 -8.47
N VAL A 308 -11.97 -7.89 -7.64
CA VAL A 308 -11.77 -8.92 -6.60
C VAL A 308 -11.29 -10.24 -7.20
N GLU A 309 -11.93 -10.70 -8.28
CA GLU A 309 -11.63 -11.99 -8.93
C GLU A 309 -10.87 -11.81 -10.26
N SER A 310 -10.53 -10.58 -10.63
CA SER A 310 -9.93 -10.22 -11.93
C SER A 310 -8.51 -9.69 -11.82
N GLY A 311 -7.77 -10.16 -10.81
CA GLY A 311 -6.33 -9.88 -10.62
C GLY A 311 -6.01 -8.66 -9.76
N GLY A 312 -7.02 -7.99 -9.19
CA GLY A 312 -6.84 -6.89 -8.22
C GLY A 312 -6.65 -7.33 -6.78
N ALA A 313 -6.71 -8.64 -6.52
CA ALA A 313 -6.57 -9.27 -5.22
C ALA A 313 -5.18 -9.08 -4.59
N VAL A 314 -5.16 -8.73 -3.31
CA VAL A 314 -3.97 -8.74 -2.44
C VAL A 314 -4.27 -9.73 -1.31
N GLU A 315 -3.60 -10.88 -1.39
CA GLU A 315 -3.82 -12.03 -0.51
C GLU A 315 -2.76 -12.10 0.59
N ASN A 316 -3.04 -12.88 1.63
CA ASN A 316 -2.12 -13.18 2.73
C ASN A 316 -1.62 -11.94 3.47
N LEU A 317 -2.50 -10.95 3.68
CA LEU A 317 -2.13 -9.77 4.46
C LEU A 317 -1.99 -10.12 5.96
N PRO A 318 -0.99 -9.56 6.67
CA PRO A 318 -0.86 -9.73 8.11
C PRO A 318 -2.15 -9.37 8.86
N CYS A 319 -2.64 -10.29 9.68
CA CYS A 319 -3.85 -10.11 10.49
C CYS A 319 -3.52 -10.22 11.98
N HIS A 320 -3.45 -9.08 12.66
CA HIS A 320 -3.23 -9.04 14.10
C HIS A 320 -4.55 -9.11 14.84
N THR A 321 -4.75 -10.12 15.70
CA THR A 321 -5.94 -10.27 16.54
C THR A 321 -5.62 -9.92 17.98
N PHE A 322 -6.47 -9.14 18.63
CA PHE A 322 -6.29 -8.71 20.01
C PHE A 322 -7.60 -8.88 20.80
N PRO A 323 -7.51 -9.15 22.12
CA PRO A 323 -8.70 -9.21 22.97
C PRO A 323 -9.31 -7.82 23.15
N THR A 324 -10.63 -7.73 23.16
CA THR A 324 -11.36 -6.48 23.41
C THR A 324 -11.91 -6.39 24.83
N ASP A 325 -12.21 -5.18 25.27
CA ASP A 325 -12.76 -4.90 26.61
C ASP A 325 -14.10 -5.61 26.87
N ASP A 326 -14.87 -5.89 25.82
CA ASP A 326 -16.14 -6.64 25.89
C ASP A 326 -15.95 -8.16 26.01
N GLY A 327 -14.71 -8.64 26.15
CA GLY A 327 -14.36 -10.06 26.26
C GLY A 327 -14.36 -10.81 24.91
N GLY A 328 -14.43 -10.08 23.80
CA GLY A 328 -14.32 -10.61 22.44
C GLY A 328 -12.88 -10.66 21.94
N VAL A 329 -12.72 -11.15 20.72
CA VAL A 329 -11.48 -11.01 19.93
C VAL A 329 -11.82 -10.18 18.72
N ASP A 330 -11.09 -9.10 18.49
CA ASP A 330 -11.19 -8.29 17.28
C ASP A 330 -9.92 -8.40 16.46
N MET A 331 -10.05 -8.11 15.17
CA MET A 331 -8.98 -8.19 14.20
C MET A 331 -8.64 -6.79 13.72
N LYS A 332 -7.36 -6.41 13.84
CA LYS A 332 -6.86 -5.18 13.25
C LYS A 332 -7.03 -5.24 11.74
N CYS A 333 -7.62 -4.18 11.17
CA CYS A 333 -7.74 -4.02 9.73
C CYS A 333 -6.33 -4.06 9.08
N PRO A 334 -6.05 -4.97 8.12
CA PRO A 334 -4.77 -5.06 7.42
C PRO A 334 -4.49 -3.87 6.51
N THR A 335 -5.53 -3.12 6.12
CA THR A 335 -5.40 -1.76 5.57
C THR A 335 -5.65 -0.76 6.69
N GLU A 336 -5.11 0.45 6.61
CA GLU A 336 -5.27 1.41 7.72
C GLU A 336 -6.73 1.64 8.10
N ILE A 337 -7.63 1.71 7.12
CA ILE A 337 -9.06 1.84 7.34
C ILE A 337 -9.84 0.90 6.40
N ALA A 338 -11.01 0.46 6.84
CA ALA A 338 -11.99 -0.18 5.98
C ALA A 338 -12.75 0.86 5.14
N ILE A 339 -12.81 0.63 3.82
CA ILE A 339 -13.46 1.53 2.86
C ILE A 339 -14.76 0.88 2.39
N SER A 340 -15.86 1.62 2.43
CA SER A 340 -17.14 1.16 1.87
C SER A 340 -17.22 1.38 0.36
N ASP A 341 -18.04 0.61 -0.35
CA ASP A 341 -18.21 0.73 -1.82
C ASP A 341 -18.57 2.15 -2.27
N ARG A 342 -19.35 2.88 -1.46
CA ARG A 342 -19.66 4.29 -1.75
C ARG A 342 -18.39 5.16 -1.70
N ARG A 343 -17.54 4.96 -0.70
CA ARG A 343 -16.28 5.72 -0.54
C ARG A 343 -15.28 5.34 -1.62
N GLU A 344 -15.20 4.06 -1.96
CA GLU A 344 -14.42 3.57 -3.10
C GLU A 344 -14.77 4.35 -4.37
N ALA A 345 -16.07 4.41 -4.71
CA ALA A 345 -16.52 5.09 -5.92
C ALA A 345 -16.24 6.61 -5.89
N GLU A 346 -16.41 7.26 -4.72
CA GLU A 346 -16.05 8.67 -4.51
C GLU A 346 -14.54 8.90 -4.71
N LEU A 347 -13.68 8.02 -4.19
CA LEU A 347 -12.22 8.08 -4.31
C LEU A 347 -11.76 7.82 -5.75
N ALA A 348 -12.31 6.79 -6.41
CA ALA A 348 -12.04 6.46 -7.79
C ALA A 348 -12.41 7.62 -8.72
N LYS A 349 -13.55 8.28 -8.50
CA LYS A 349 -13.95 9.50 -9.22
C LYS A 349 -12.98 10.66 -9.01
N ASN A 350 -12.32 10.71 -7.87
CA ASN A 350 -11.30 11.71 -7.55
C ASN A 350 -9.89 11.33 -8.05
N GLY A 351 -9.73 10.20 -8.75
CA GLY A 351 -8.46 9.78 -9.37
C GLY A 351 -7.52 9.04 -8.43
N PHE A 352 -8.05 8.42 -7.38
CA PHE A 352 -7.30 7.55 -6.46
C PHE A 352 -7.57 6.07 -6.75
N ILE A 353 -6.64 5.21 -6.29
CA ILE A 353 -6.71 3.76 -6.41
C ILE A 353 -6.85 3.17 -4.99
N PRO A 354 -8.08 3.01 -4.48
CA PRO A 354 -8.34 2.49 -3.14
C PRO A 354 -8.05 0.99 -3.03
N LEU A 355 -7.28 0.59 -2.03
CA LEU A 355 -7.13 -0.80 -1.57
C LEU A 355 -8.17 -1.06 -0.48
N ILE A 356 -9.10 -1.96 -0.76
CA ILE A 356 -10.22 -2.25 0.15
C ILE A 356 -10.00 -3.58 0.82
N HIS A 357 -9.97 -3.56 2.15
CA HIS A 357 -9.99 -4.77 2.95
C HIS A 357 -11.35 -5.49 2.89
N ARG A 358 -11.30 -6.80 2.67
CA ARG A 358 -12.47 -7.67 2.83
C ARG A 358 -12.64 -7.97 4.31
N LYS A 359 -13.72 -7.44 4.89
CA LYS A 359 -14.07 -7.58 6.30
C LYS A 359 -13.93 -9.03 6.80
N ASN A 360 -13.30 -9.20 7.97
CA ASN A 360 -13.07 -10.47 8.65
C ASN A 360 -12.22 -11.49 7.86
N SER A 361 -11.33 -11.03 6.99
CA SER A 361 -10.39 -11.91 6.26
C SER A 361 -9.04 -11.23 6.10
N ASP A 362 -8.02 -11.99 5.71
CA ASP A 362 -6.67 -11.52 5.36
C ASP A 362 -6.55 -11.03 3.91
N TYR A 363 -7.68 -10.69 3.30
CA TYR A 363 -7.80 -10.36 1.89
C TYR A 363 -8.09 -8.87 1.69
N ALA A 364 -7.48 -8.26 0.69
CA ALA A 364 -7.86 -6.95 0.19
C ALA A 364 -7.91 -6.94 -1.34
N ALA A 365 -8.54 -5.94 -1.94
CA ALA A 365 -8.58 -5.81 -3.39
C ALA A 365 -8.61 -4.35 -3.84
N PHE A 366 -7.97 -4.09 -4.97
CA PHE A 366 -8.20 -2.87 -5.75
C PHE A 366 -9.42 -3.09 -6.64
N ILE A 367 -10.54 -2.44 -6.35
CA ILE A 367 -11.76 -2.56 -7.18
C ILE A 367 -11.58 -1.78 -8.50
N GLY A 368 -11.08 -0.56 -8.37
CA GLY A 368 -10.71 0.34 -9.45
C GLY A 368 -9.20 0.48 -9.67
N ALA A 369 -8.81 0.87 -10.89
CA ALA A 369 -7.46 1.35 -11.19
C ALA A 369 -7.56 2.62 -12.08
N GLN A 370 -8.10 3.69 -11.48
CA GLN A 370 -8.20 5.00 -12.12
C GLN A 370 -6.86 5.73 -12.02
N SER A 371 -6.49 6.44 -13.08
CA SER A 371 -5.38 7.38 -13.00
C SER A 371 -5.81 8.68 -12.31
N LEU A 372 -4.84 9.55 -12.05
CA LEU A 372 -5.08 10.87 -11.47
C LEU A 372 -5.89 11.78 -12.41
N GLN A 373 -5.85 11.52 -13.72
CA GLN A 373 -6.53 12.33 -14.72
C GLN A 373 -8.03 12.40 -14.46
N LYS A 374 -8.59 13.61 -14.51
CA LYS A 374 -10.02 13.81 -14.63
C LYS A 374 -10.38 13.79 -16.12
N PRO A 375 -11.08 12.76 -16.63
CA PRO A 375 -11.45 12.72 -18.04
C PRO A 375 -12.35 13.90 -18.40
N GLN A 376 -12.09 14.51 -19.56
CA GLN A 376 -12.88 15.63 -20.07
C GLN A 376 -14.23 15.11 -20.59
N GLU A 377 -15.30 15.84 -20.27
CA GLU A 377 -16.61 15.60 -20.85
C GLU A 377 -16.72 16.36 -22.18
N TYR A 378 -17.17 15.66 -23.22
CA TYR A 378 -17.37 16.19 -24.57
C TYR A 378 -18.86 16.16 -24.92
N TYR A 379 -19.25 16.95 -25.92
CA TYR A 379 -20.62 16.91 -26.46
C TYR A 379 -20.94 15.56 -27.12
N ASP A 380 -19.95 14.94 -27.76
CA ASP A 380 -20.06 13.63 -28.35
C ASP A 380 -19.91 12.53 -27.27
N PRO A 381 -20.90 11.64 -27.10
CA PRO A 381 -20.81 10.51 -26.18
C PRO A 381 -19.62 9.60 -26.46
N ASP A 382 -19.26 9.39 -27.74
CA ASP A 382 -18.16 8.50 -28.10
C ASP A 382 -16.80 9.11 -27.73
N ALA A 383 -16.60 10.40 -28.01
CA ALA A 383 -15.43 11.14 -27.51
C ALA A 383 -15.32 11.10 -25.97
N THR A 384 -16.44 11.21 -25.26
CA THR A 384 -16.48 11.10 -23.79
C THR A 384 -16.13 9.67 -23.33
N ALA A 385 -16.62 8.64 -24.02
CA ALA A 385 -16.25 7.25 -23.73
C ALA A 385 -14.75 7.02 -23.91
N ASN A 386 -14.16 7.55 -25.00
CA ASN A 386 -12.73 7.45 -25.28
C ASN A 386 -11.88 8.16 -24.21
N ALA A 387 -12.28 9.35 -23.79
CA ALA A 387 -11.63 10.08 -22.70
C ALA A 387 -11.64 9.27 -21.39
N ASN A 388 -12.78 8.68 -21.04
CA ASN A 388 -12.91 7.82 -19.87
C ASN A 388 -12.06 6.54 -19.95
N LEU A 389 -11.90 5.95 -21.12
CA LEU A 389 -11.01 4.79 -21.32
C LEU A 389 -9.55 5.18 -21.09
N SER A 390 -9.12 6.33 -21.62
CA SER A 390 -7.73 6.81 -21.48
C SER A 390 -7.31 7.13 -20.04
N ALA A 391 -8.27 7.48 -19.18
CA ALA A 391 -8.02 7.78 -17.77
C ALA A 391 -7.88 6.52 -16.90
N ARG A 392 -8.02 5.31 -17.46
CA ARG A 392 -7.94 4.04 -16.72
C ARG A 392 -6.63 3.33 -17.01
N LEU A 393 -5.92 2.98 -15.94
CA LEU A 393 -4.59 2.37 -16.05
C LEU A 393 -4.57 1.01 -16.79
N PRO A 394 -5.55 0.08 -16.63
CA PRO A 394 -5.53 -1.19 -17.36
C PRO A 394 -5.44 -1.04 -18.88
N TYR A 395 -6.16 -0.07 -19.44
CA TYR A 395 -6.11 0.22 -20.88
C TYR A 395 -4.84 0.98 -21.25
N LEU A 396 -4.40 1.90 -20.39
CA LEU A 396 -3.14 2.62 -20.60
C LEU A 396 -1.94 1.66 -20.62
N PHE A 397 -1.89 0.65 -19.76
CA PHE A 397 -0.85 -0.39 -19.78
C PHE A 397 -0.83 -1.17 -21.10
N ALA A 398 -2.00 -1.50 -21.66
CA ALA A 398 -2.07 -2.14 -22.96
C ALA A 398 -1.48 -1.22 -24.05
N CYS A 399 -1.91 0.04 -24.11
CA CYS A 399 -1.39 1.04 -25.05
C CYS A 399 0.12 1.26 -24.89
N SER A 400 0.60 1.39 -23.65
CA SER A 400 2.03 1.52 -23.33
C SER A 400 2.84 0.35 -23.85
N ARG A 401 2.34 -0.87 -23.68
CA ARG A 401 3.04 -2.07 -24.15
C ARG A 401 3.07 -2.15 -25.68
N PHE A 402 2.00 -1.74 -26.36
CA PHE A 402 2.01 -1.59 -27.82
C PHE A 402 3.01 -0.53 -28.28
N ALA A 403 3.13 0.60 -27.58
CA ALA A 403 4.13 1.61 -27.89
C ALA A 403 5.56 1.06 -27.74
N HIS A 404 5.83 0.27 -26.69
CA HIS A 404 7.12 -0.41 -26.50
C HIS A 404 7.42 -1.40 -27.63
N PHE A 405 6.46 -2.24 -28.02
CA PHE A 405 6.65 -3.16 -29.13
C PHE A 405 6.86 -2.43 -30.45
N LEU A 406 6.02 -1.43 -30.75
CA LEU A 406 6.08 -0.68 -31.99
C LEU A 406 7.43 0.04 -32.12
N LYS A 407 7.93 0.64 -31.03
CA LYS A 407 9.23 1.29 -30.99
C LYS A 407 10.36 0.34 -31.37
N CYS A 408 10.35 -0.90 -30.87
CA CYS A 408 11.38 -1.89 -31.19
C CYS A 408 11.24 -2.41 -32.63
N ILE A 409 10.06 -2.89 -33.02
CA ILE A 409 9.88 -3.53 -34.33
C ILE A 409 10.04 -2.55 -35.49
N VAL A 410 9.56 -1.31 -35.35
CA VAL A 410 9.69 -0.30 -36.41
C VAL A 410 11.14 0.13 -36.55
N ARG A 411 11.85 0.31 -35.43
CA ARG A 411 13.28 0.66 -35.43
C ARG A 411 14.12 -0.37 -36.16
N ASP A 412 13.84 -1.66 -35.98
CA ASP A 412 14.53 -2.75 -36.69
C ASP A 412 14.21 -2.80 -38.19
N LYS A 413 13.10 -2.18 -38.63
CA LYS A 413 12.69 -2.09 -40.03
C LYS A 413 13.16 -0.83 -40.75
N ILE A 414 13.72 0.14 -40.04
CA ILE A 414 14.30 1.35 -40.67
C ILE A 414 15.40 0.93 -41.65
N GLY A 415 15.31 1.44 -42.89
CA GLY A 415 16.24 1.10 -43.98
C GLY A 415 15.78 -0.07 -44.88
N SER A 416 14.63 -0.70 -44.57
CA SER A 416 14.00 -1.65 -45.50
C SER A 416 13.20 -0.95 -46.59
N PHE A 417 13.12 -1.56 -47.78
CA PHE A 417 12.29 -1.06 -48.88
C PHE A 417 10.81 -1.32 -48.57
N LYS A 418 10.10 -0.27 -48.14
CA LYS A 418 8.69 -0.33 -47.75
C LYS A 418 7.95 0.91 -48.27
N GLU A 419 7.00 0.67 -49.17
CA GLU A 419 6.03 1.67 -49.59
C GLU A 419 4.92 1.83 -48.53
N ARG A 420 4.13 2.90 -48.65
CA ARG A 420 2.98 3.17 -47.75
C ARG A 420 2.06 1.95 -47.58
N GLU A 421 1.72 1.29 -48.69
CA GLU A 421 0.84 0.10 -48.70
C GLU A 421 1.47 -1.10 -47.99
N ASP A 422 2.77 -1.29 -48.16
CA ASP A 422 3.50 -2.35 -47.48
C ASP A 422 3.57 -2.12 -45.98
N MET A 423 3.73 -0.86 -45.55
CA MET A 423 3.71 -0.48 -44.14
C MET A 423 2.34 -0.71 -43.52
N GLN A 424 1.27 -0.27 -44.19
CA GLN A 424 -0.10 -0.47 -43.70
C GLN A 424 -0.45 -1.95 -43.57
N ARG A 425 -0.14 -2.76 -44.57
CA ARG A 425 -0.37 -4.22 -44.53
C ARG A 425 0.42 -4.88 -43.41
N TRP A 426 1.71 -4.58 -43.30
CA TRP A 426 2.58 -5.16 -42.27
C TRP A 426 2.10 -4.82 -40.85
N LEU A 427 1.76 -3.56 -40.58
CA LEU A 427 1.29 -3.13 -39.26
C LEU A 427 -0.08 -3.73 -38.92
N ASN A 428 -0.99 -3.84 -39.89
CA ASN A 428 -2.28 -4.51 -39.69
C ASN A 428 -2.10 -6.01 -39.43
N GLU A 429 -1.27 -6.71 -40.21
CA GLU A 429 -0.98 -8.13 -39.96
C GLU A 429 -0.33 -8.37 -38.59
N TRP A 430 0.57 -7.46 -38.17
CA TRP A 430 1.21 -7.54 -36.87
C TRP A 430 0.22 -7.36 -35.72
N ILE A 431 -0.60 -6.30 -35.75
CA ILE A 431 -1.53 -5.99 -34.65
C ILE A 431 -2.62 -7.05 -34.50
N MET A 432 -3.04 -7.69 -35.60
CA MET A 432 -4.07 -8.74 -35.59
C MET A 432 -3.67 -9.98 -34.79
N ASN A 433 -2.38 -10.21 -34.53
CA ASN A 433 -1.92 -11.28 -33.64
C ASN A 433 -2.37 -11.09 -32.18
N TYR A 434 -2.71 -9.86 -31.80
CA TYR A 434 -3.15 -9.48 -30.46
C TYR A 434 -4.64 -9.20 -30.37
N VAL A 435 -5.36 -9.35 -31.48
CA VAL A 435 -6.81 -9.22 -31.56
C VAL A 435 -7.45 -10.59 -31.33
N ASP A 436 -8.48 -10.61 -30.48
CA ASP A 436 -9.34 -11.77 -30.30
C ASP A 436 -10.29 -11.92 -31.50
N ALA A 437 -10.31 -13.11 -32.11
CA ALA A 437 -11.12 -13.39 -33.29
C ALA A 437 -12.61 -13.54 -32.96
N ASP A 438 -12.94 -13.97 -31.75
CA ASP A 438 -14.33 -14.09 -31.26
C ASP A 438 -14.48 -13.46 -29.86
N PRO A 439 -14.45 -12.12 -29.78
CA PRO A 439 -14.49 -11.42 -28.49
C PRO A 439 -15.79 -11.64 -27.71
N VAL A 440 -16.86 -12.13 -28.36
CA VAL A 440 -18.15 -12.36 -27.73
C VAL A 440 -18.10 -13.62 -26.87
N ASN A 441 -17.56 -14.71 -27.41
CA ASN A 441 -17.59 -16.03 -26.75
C ASN A 441 -16.29 -16.38 -26.01
N SER A 442 -15.20 -15.66 -26.24
CA SER A 442 -13.91 -15.94 -25.61
C SER A 442 -13.93 -15.82 -24.08
N SER A 443 -13.17 -16.72 -23.45
CA SER A 443 -12.95 -16.76 -22.01
C SER A 443 -12.21 -15.51 -21.49
N GLN A 444 -12.30 -15.25 -20.18
CA GLN A 444 -11.57 -14.15 -19.55
C GLN A 444 -10.05 -14.28 -19.73
N GLU A 445 -9.51 -15.50 -19.65
CA GLU A 445 -8.08 -15.74 -19.87
C GLU A 445 -7.66 -15.42 -21.31
N THR A 446 -8.47 -15.81 -22.31
CA THR A 446 -8.21 -15.50 -23.72
C THR A 446 -8.20 -13.99 -23.95
N LYS A 447 -9.18 -13.28 -23.39
CA LYS A 447 -9.29 -11.80 -23.44
C LYS A 447 -8.15 -11.09 -22.71
N ALA A 448 -7.54 -11.73 -21.71
CA ALA A 448 -6.38 -11.18 -21.02
C ALA A 448 -5.08 -11.36 -21.82
N ARG A 449 -4.91 -12.50 -22.50
CA ARG A 449 -3.76 -12.79 -23.38
C ARG A 449 -3.81 -12.01 -24.69
N ARG A 450 -5.00 -11.68 -25.17
CA ARG A 450 -5.27 -10.86 -26.36
C ARG A 450 -6.10 -9.64 -25.94
N PRO A 451 -5.46 -8.51 -25.58
CA PRO A 451 -6.16 -7.41 -24.92
C PRO A 451 -7.12 -6.63 -25.83
N LEU A 452 -7.07 -6.85 -27.14
CA LEU A 452 -7.83 -6.10 -28.14
C LEU A 452 -9.01 -6.90 -28.68
N ALA A 453 -10.19 -6.29 -28.66
CA ALA A 453 -11.38 -6.80 -29.33
C ALA A 453 -11.39 -6.45 -30.83
N ALA A 454 -10.78 -5.32 -31.22
CA ALA A 454 -10.57 -4.93 -32.61
C ALA A 454 -9.39 -3.96 -32.72
N ALA A 455 -8.76 -3.90 -33.88
CA ALA A 455 -7.71 -2.94 -34.20
C ALA A 455 -7.78 -2.50 -35.66
N GLU A 456 -7.41 -1.25 -35.92
CA GLU A 456 -7.28 -0.71 -37.27
C GLU A 456 -6.05 0.20 -37.33
N VAL A 457 -5.26 0.08 -38.40
CA VAL A 457 -4.09 0.93 -38.64
C VAL A 457 -4.23 1.66 -39.97
N VAL A 458 -4.17 2.98 -39.91
CA VAL A 458 -4.20 3.87 -41.07
C VAL A 458 -2.82 4.52 -41.22
N VAL A 459 -2.21 4.38 -42.40
CA VAL A 459 -0.88 4.92 -42.69
C VAL A 459 -0.98 5.98 -43.79
N GLU A 460 -0.51 7.18 -43.46
CA GLU A 460 -0.44 8.34 -44.34
C GLU A 460 1.03 8.66 -44.64
N GLU A 461 1.33 9.10 -45.87
CA GLU A 461 2.67 9.55 -46.24
C GLU A 461 2.85 11.02 -45.86
N VAL A 462 4.02 11.38 -45.34
CA VAL A 462 4.33 12.76 -44.97
C VAL A 462 4.70 13.54 -46.23
N GLU A 463 3.85 14.51 -46.59
CA GLU A 463 4.05 15.33 -47.77
C GLU A 463 5.41 16.04 -47.73
N GLY A 464 6.16 15.95 -48.82
CA GLY A 464 7.47 16.58 -48.95
C GLY A 464 8.64 15.84 -48.28
N ASN A 465 8.40 14.67 -47.67
CA ASN A 465 9.47 13.86 -47.05
C ASN A 465 9.36 12.36 -47.40
N PRO A 466 9.89 11.92 -48.55
CA PRO A 466 9.80 10.53 -48.99
C PRO A 466 10.38 9.56 -47.96
N GLY A 467 9.66 8.46 -47.70
CA GLY A 467 10.05 7.44 -46.72
C GLY A 467 9.65 7.74 -45.27
N TYR A 468 9.01 8.88 -45.01
CA TYR A 468 8.37 9.18 -43.73
C TYR A 468 6.86 8.94 -43.80
N TYR A 469 6.35 8.23 -42.80
CA TYR A 469 4.94 7.84 -42.71
C TYR A 469 4.38 8.15 -41.32
N ASP A 470 3.16 8.65 -41.29
CA ASP A 470 2.36 8.81 -40.07
C ASP A 470 1.37 7.65 -39.96
N ALA A 471 1.44 6.92 -38.84
CA ALA A 471 0.56 5.78 -38.58
C ALA A 471 -0.38 6.08 -37.40
N LYS A 472 -1.69 5.99 -37.64
CA LYS A 472 -2.74 6.11 -36.62
C LYS A 472 -3.24 4.71 -36.26
N PHE A 473 -3.07 4.32 -35.00
CA PHE A 473 -3.53 3.04 -34.47
C PHE A 473 -4.82 3.24 -33.67
N PHE A 474 -5.90 2.65 -34.14
CA PHE A 474 -7.18 2.59 -33.42
C PHE A 474 -7.26 1.24 -32.72
N LEU A 475 -7.13 1.25 -31.39
CA LEU A 475 -7.09 0.06 -30.57
C LEU A 475 -8.36 -0.01 -29.72
N ARG A 476 -9.22 -1.01 -29.96
CA ARG A 476 -10.43 -1.22 -29.16
C ARG A 476 -10.19 -2.33 -28.13
N PRO A 477 -10.10 -2.03 -26.82
CA PRO A 477 -9.90 -3.04 -25.80
C PRO A 477 -11.19 -3.82 -25.50
N HIS A 478 -11.06 -4.94 -24.79
CA HIS A 478 -12.20 -5.59 -24.15
C HIS A 478 -12.69 -4.76 -22.97
N PHE A 479 -13.99 -4.46 -22.91
CA PHE A 479 -14.56 -3.70 -21.80
C PHE A 479 -14.63 -4.53 -20.52
N GLN A 480 -14.20 -3.93 -19.41
CA GLN A 480 -14.34 -4.46 -18.06
C GLN A 480 -15.58 -3.84 -17.38
N LEU A 481 -16.21 -4.60 -16.49
CA LEU A 481 -17.36 -4.13 -15.71
C LEU A 481 -16.93 -3.06 -14.70
N GLU A 482 -17.52 -1.87 -14.78
CA GLU A 482 -17.24 -0.76 -13.86
C GLU A 482 -18.32 -0.57 -12.79
N GLY A 483 -19.58 -0.91 -13.12
CA GLY A 483 -20.69 -0.73 -12.22
C GLY A 483 -22.00 -1.21 -12.84
N LEU A 484 -22.96 -1.55 -11.99
CA LEU A 484 -24.28 -2.02 -12.39
C LEU A 484 -25.34 -1.39 -11.48
N THR A 485 -26.29 -0.67 -12.06
CA THR A 485 -27.46 -0.16 -11.34
C THR A 485 -28.64 -1.11 -11.55
N GLY A 486 -28.93 -1.93 -10.54
CA GLY A 486 -30.07 -2.84 -10.55
C GLY A 486 -31.34 -2.15 -10.03
N SER A 487 -32.43 -2.20 -10.80
CA SER A 487 -33.77 -1.88 -10.29
C SER A 487 -34.61 -3.15 -10.26
N LEU A 488 -35.03 -3.57 -9.07
CA LEU A 488 -35.90 -4.72 -8.90
C LEU A 488 -37.37 -4.28 -9.00
N ARG A 489 -38.11 -4.90 -9.91
CA ARG A 489 -39.55 -4.62 -10.11
C ARG A 489 -40.33 -5.91 -9.95
N LEU A 490 -41.26 -5.93 -9.00
CA LEU A 490 -42.25 -6.98 -8.88
C LEU A 490 -43.27 -6.84 -10.01
N VAL A 491 -43.36 -7.86 -10.86
CA VAL A 491 -44.27 -7.88 -12.00
C VAL A 491 -45.07 -9.19 -12.00
N THR A 492 -46.37 -9.10 -12.27
CA THR A 492 -47.27 -10.27 -12.33
C THR A 492 -47.04 -11.13 -13.57
N LYS A 493 -46.51 -10.55 -14.66
CA LYS A 493 -46.05 -11.25 -15.85
C LYS A 493 -44.85 -10.51 -16.41
N LEU A 494 -43.81 -11.27 -16.77
CA LEU A 494 -42.57 -10.71 -17.30
C LEU A 494 -42.85 -9.87 -18.56
N PRO A 495 -42.21 -8.67 -18.71
CA PRO A 495 -42.40 -7.81 -19.88
C PRO A 495 -42.08 -8.51 -21.21
N SER A 496 -41.05 -9.35 -21.24
CA SER A 496 -40.65 -10.15 -22.41
C SER A 496 -41.77 -11.09 -22.88
N VAL A 497 -42.51 -11.70 -21.94
CA VAL A 497 -43.63 -12.61 -22.22
C VAL A 497 -44.93 -11.83 -22.54
N LYS A 498 -45.01 -10.54 -22.19
CA LYS A 498 -46.12 -9.67 -22.63
C LYS A 498 -45.93 -9.20 -24.07
N GLN A 499 -44.70 -8.87 -24.48
CA GLN A 499 -44.41 -8.40 -25.84
C GLN A 499 -44.52 -9.49 -26.90
N GLY A 500 -44.34 -10.77 -26.55
CA GLY A 500 -44.52 -11.90 -27.49
C GLY A 500 -45.98 -12.28 -27.78
N ASN A 501 -46.96 -11.72 -27.06
CA ASN A 501 -48.39 -12.02 -27.20
C ASN A 501 -49.20 -10.82 -27.73
N ALA A 502 -48.53 -9.76 -28.19
CA ALA A 502 -49.16 -8.55 -28.73
C ALA A 502 -49.04 -8.50 -30.25
#